data_AF-A0AAV4SFR3-F1
#
_entry.id   AF-A0AAV4SFR3-F1
#
_cell.length_a   1.000
_cell.length_b   1.000
_cell.length_c   1.000
_cell.angle_alpha   90.00
_cell.angle_beta   90.00
_cell.angle_gamma   90.00
#
_symmetry.space_group_name_H-M   'P 1'
#
loop_
_entity.id
_entity.type
_entity.pdbx_description
1 polymer ?
#
loop_
_entity_poly.entity_id
_entity_poly.type
_entity_poly.pdbx_seq_one_letter_code
_entity_poly.pdbx_strand_id
1 'polypeptide(L)'
;MLVLGALLLSMGHTILCGEPYSFSLFIRDALHSEWVEEETTLVTRTECAALCYQRGGCRHFGFNISHCFLLKDYLEGCEEDECPESPGMKIYQVRALPTLTMHIAMPLWRFI
;
A
#
# COMPACT_ATOMS: atom_id res chain seq x y z
N MET A 1 -19.63 -22.68 -45.46
CA MET A 1 -20.47 -22.41 -44.28
C MET A 1 -19.72 -21.45 -43.39
N LEU A 2 -20.21 -20.21 -43.25
CA LEU A 2 -19.71 -19.18 -42.33
C LEU A 2 -20.10 -19.54 -40.90
N VAL A 3 -19.19 -19.37 -39.92
CA VAL A 3 -19.51 -18.72 -38.63
C VAL A 3 -18.26 -17.97 -38.13
N LEU A 4 -18.41 -16.66 -37.91
CA LEU A 4 -17.48 -15.77 -37.22
C LEU A 4 -17.44 -16.08 -35.71
N GLY A 5 -16.28 -15.99 -35.07
CA GLY A 5 -16.14 -16.04 -33.61
C GLY A 5 -15.05 -15.07 -33.14
N ALA A 6 -15.45 -14.06 -32.38
CA ALA A 6 -14.74 -12.82 -32.10
C ALA A 6 -13.53 -12.90 -31.15
N LEU A 7 -12.71 -11.85 -31.24
CA LEU A 7 -11.76 -11.32 -30.24
C LEU A 7 -12.08 -11.72 -28.79
N LEU A 8 -11.06 -12.21 -28.08
CA LEU A 8 -10.82 -11.82 -26.69
C LEU A 8 -9.31 -11.61 -26.49
N LEU A 9 -8.89 -10.35 -26.59
CA LEU A 9 -7.73 -9.84 -25.84
C LEU A 9 -8.07 -10.05 -24.36
N SER A 10 -7.72 -11.21 -23.80
CA SER A 10 -7.73 -11.36 -22.36
C SER A 10 -6.55 -10.55 -21.83
N MET A 11 -6.84 -9.28 -21.53
CA MET A 11 -6.13 -8.54 -20.52
C MET A 11 -6.03 -9.47 -19.31
N GLY A 12 -4.82 -9.93 -19.01
CA GLY A 12 -4.53 -10.67 -17.79
C GLY A 12 -4.86 -9.78 -16.62
N HIS A 13 -6.12 -9.81 -16.19
CA HIS A 13 -6.52 -9.33 -14.89
C HIS A 13 -5.99 -10.37 -13.91
N THR A 14 -4.73 -10.20 -13.52
CA THR A 14 -4.28 -10.69 -12.22
C THR A 14 -5.08 -9.89 -11.21
N ILE A 15 -6.31 -10.34 -10.92
CA ILE A 15 -7.06 -9.87 -9.76
C ILE A 15 -6.32 -10.45 -8.55
N LEU A 16 -5.27 -9.75 -8.12
CA LEU A 16 -4.88 -9.77 -6.73
C LEU A 16 -6.00 -9.07 -5.98
N CYS A 17 -6.99 -9.83 -5.51
CA CYS A 17 -8.03 -9.34 -4.60
C CYS A 17 -7.36 -8.95 -3.27
N GLY A 18 -6.74 -7.78 -3.23
CA GLY A 18 -6.58 -6.97 -2.03
C GLY A 18 -7.46 -5.74 -2.19
N GLU A 19 -8.00 -5.20 -1.09
CA GLU A 19 -8.68 -3.91 -1.19
C GLU A 19 -7.68 -2.88 -1.73
N PRO A 20 -8.13 -1.92 -2.57
CA PRO A 20 -7.23 -0.93 -3.10
C PRO A 20 -6.57 -0.17 -1.94
N TYR A 21 -5.26 0.03 -2.03
CA TYR A 21 -4.52 0.82 -1.03
C TYR A 21 -3.71 1.90 -1.75
N SER A 22 -3.36 2.93 -0.98
CA SER A 22 -2.47 4.00 -1.42
C SER A 22 -1.37 4.20 -0.38
N PHE A 23 -0.25 4.77 -0.81
CA PHE A 23 0.80 5.18 0.11
C PHE A 23 1.33 6.56 -0.25
N SER A 24 1.62 7.36 0.77
CA SER A 24 2.13 8.71 0.63
C SER A 24 3.30 8.94 1.57
N LEU A 25 4.23 9.82 1.17
CA LEU A 25 5.36 10.17 2.02
C LEU A 25 4.88 10.84 3.31
N PHE A 26 5.45 10.42 4.44
CA PHE A 26 5.12 10.89 5.78
C PHE A 26 6.30 11.64 6.41
N ILE A 27 7.46 10.98 6.54
CA ILE A 27 8.70 11.56 7.11
C ILE A 27 9.86 11.38 6.12
N ARG A 28 10.82 12.31 6.12
CA ARG A 28 12.07 12.24 5.35
C ARG A 28 13.25 12.17 6.30
N ASP A 29 14.32 11.55 5.81
CA ASP A 29 15.65 11.57 6.39
C ASP A 29 15.68 11.17 7.87
N ALA A 30 14.78 10.27 8.30
CA ALA A 30 14.70 9.76 9.65
C ALA A 30 14.35 8.27 9.68
N LEU A 31 15.00 7.52 10.57
CA LEU A 31 14.67 6.15 10.93
C LEU A 31 15.13 5.88 12.36
N HIS A 32 14.17 5.66 13.26
CA HIS A 32 14.50 5.12 14.57
C HIS A 32 14.50 3.59 14.52
N SER A 33 15.55 2.97 15.06
CA SER A 33 15.68 1.51 15.06
C SER A 33 14.54 0.82 15.83
N GLU A 34 13.95 1.51 16.81
CA GLU A 34 12.81 1.00 17.58
C GLU A 34 11.49 0.92 16.81
N TRP A 35 11.37 1.67 15.70
CA TRP A 35 10.20 1.61 14.83
C TRP A 35 10.22 0.37 13.95
N VAL A 36 11.40 -0.16 13.64
CA VAL A 36 11.57 -1.27 12.70
C VAL A 36 11.08 -2.57 13.34
N GLU A 37 10.05 -3.16 12.75
CA GLU A 37 9.61 -4.51 13.11
C GLU A 37 10.27 -5.56 12.20
N GLU A 38 10.49 -5.21 10.94
CA GLU A 38 11.03 -6.13 9.94
C GLU A 38 11.81 -5.35 8.88
N GLU A 39 12.92 -5.92 8.42
CA GLU A 39 13.70 -5.40 7.30
C GLU A 39 13.66 -6.41 6.15
N THR A 40 13.46 -5.90 4.93
CA THR A 40 13.54 -6.66 3.69
C THR A 40 14.38 -5.89 2.68
N THR A 41 15.30 -6.58 2.01
CA THR A 41 16.18 -5.99 0.99
C THR A 41 15.76 -6.40 -0.41
N LEU A 42 16.26 -5.69 -1.44
CA LEU A 42 16.04 -5.99 -2.86
C LEU A 42 14.58 -5.88 -3.30
N VAL A 43 13.81 -5.00 -2.65
CA VAL A 43 12.42 -4.73 -3.01
C VAL A 43 12.27 -3.31 -3.51
N THR A 44 11.29 -3.10 -4.39
CA THR A 44 10.85 -1.77 -4.81
C THR A 44 9.97 -1.14 -3.73
N ARG A 45 9.84 0.19 -3.80
CA ARG A 45 8.94 0.94 -2.91
C ARG A 45 7.49 0.42 -2.95
N THR A 46 7.01 0.04 -4.13
CA THR A 46 5.63 -0.47 -4.31
C THR A 46 5.47 -1.85 -3.70
N GLU A 47 6.48 -2.72 -3.82
CA GLU A 47 6.47 -4.04 -3.17
C GLU A 47 6.51 -3.90 -1.64
N CYS A 48 7.30 -2.96 -1.10
CA CYS A 48 7.34 -2.66 0.32
C CYS A 48 5.96 -2.20 0.85
N ALA A 49 5.26 -1.35 0.08
CA ALA A 49 3.91 -0.93 0.41
C ALA A 49 2.91 -2.10 0.39
N ALA A 50 3.05 -3.02 -0.58
CA ALA A 50 2.22 -4.21 -0.67
C ALA A 50 2.44 -5.14 0.53
N LEU A 51 3.69 -5.35 0.95
CA LEU A 51 4.03 -6.16 2.13
C LEU A 51 3.43 -5.56 3.40
N CYS A 52 3.58 -4.24 3.59
CA CYS A 52 2.97 -3.54 4.71
C CYS A 52 1.44 -3.70 4.71
N TYR A 53 0.78 -3.48 3.58
CA TYR A 53 -0.67 -3.64 3.46
C TYR A 53 -1.13 -5.08 3.77
N GLN A 54 -0.42 -6.09 3.28
CA GLN A 54 -0.78 -7.51 3.48
C GLN A 54 -0.58 -8.00 4.92
N ARG A 55 0.37 -7.41 5.68
CA ARG A 55 0.66 -7.82 7.06
C ARG A 55 -0.52 -7.60 8.02
N GLY A 56 -1.43 -6.69 7.69
CA GLY A 56 -2.60 -6.37 8.53
C GLY A 56 -2.17 -5.70 9.83
N GLY A 57 -2.16 -4.37 9.85
CA GLY A 57 -1.73 -3.56 11.01
C GLY A 57 -0.43 -2.80 10.81
N CYS A 58 0.26 -2.99 9.68
CA CYS A 58 1.33 -2.08 9.27
C CYS A 58 0.72 -0.83 8.64
N ARG A 59 0.96 0.33 9.26
CA ARG A 59 0.55 1.65 8.77
C ARG A 59 1.68 2.43 8.14
N HIS A 60 2.93 2.07 8.43
CA HIS A 60 4.10 2.81 7.98
C HIS A 60 5.19 1.86 7.50
N PHE A 61 5.89 2.26 6.44
CA PHE A 61 7.11 1.59 6.02
C PHE A 61 8.19 2.60 5.68
N GLY A 62 9.42 2.26 6.02
CA GLY A 62 10.61 2.96 5.58
C GLY A 62 11.15 2.39 4.28
N PHE A 63 11.66 3.27 3.42
CA PHE A 63 12.32 2.88 2.18
C PHE A 63 13.58 3.70 1.93
N ASN A 64 14.69 3.02 1.66
CA ASN A 64 15.94 3.63 1.22
C ASN A 64 16.59 2.77 0.12
N ILE A 65 16.62 3.32 -1.11
CA ILE A 65 17.16 2.70 -2.33
C ILE A 65 16.52 1.34 -2.69
N SER A 66 16.85 0.30 -1.92
CA SER A 66 16.36 -1.08 -2.08
C SER A 66 16.14 -1.79 -0.73
N HIS A 67 16.25 -1.06 0.38
CA HIS A 67 15.91 -1.52 1.72
C HIS A 67 14.51 -1.05 2.08
N CYS A 68 13.69 -1.97 2.53
CA CYS A 68 12.34 -1.79 3.04
C CYS A 68 12.34 -2.12 4.52
N PHE A 69 11.74 -1.25 5.31
CA PHE A 69 11.60 -1.43 6.76
C PHE A 69 10.12 -1.36 7.07
N LEU A 70 9.50 -2.48 7.46
CA LEU A 70 8.13 -2.43 7.97
C LEU A 70 8.20 -1.86 9.38
N LEU A 71 7.42 -0.80 9.60
CA LEU A 71 7.45 -0.08 10.86
C LEU A 71 6.22 -0.39 11.69
N LYS A 72 6.36 -0.15 12.99
CA LYS A 72 5.26 -0.14 13.93
C LYS A 72 4.16 0.81 13.47
N ASP A 73 2.97 0.47 13.91
CA ASP A 73 1.75 1.23 13.69
C ASP A 73 1.85 2.67 14.22
N TYR A 74 2.54 2.85 15.34
CA TYR A 74 2.80 4.12 15.99
C TYR A 74 4.30 4.45 15.99
N LEU A 75 4.64 5.65 15.54
CA LEU A 75 6.00 6.16 15.44
C LEU A 75 6.20 7.23 16.52
N GLU A 76 6.59 6.80 17.73
CA GLU A 76 6.92 7.72 18.84
C GLU A 76 8.36 8.22 18.75
N GLY A 77 8.63 9.38 19.33
CA GLY A 77 10.00 9.91 19.46
C GLY A 77 10.55 10.59 18.22
N CYS A 78 9.72 10.93 17.22
CA CYS A 78 10.10 11.85 16.15
C CYS A 78 9.38 13.18 16.32
N GLU A 79 9.89 14.01 17.20
CA GLU A 79 9.67 15.45 17.13
C GLU A 79 10.81 16.01 16.25
N GLU A 80 10.52 17.01 15.40
CA GLU A 80 11.40 17.46 14.31
C GLU A 80 12.87 17.72 14.73
N ASP A 81 13.12 18.00 16.01
CA ASP A 81 14.45 18.31 16.56
C ASP A 81 15.21 17.10 17.15
N GLU A 82 14.55 15.96 17.43
CA GLU A 82 15.16 14.80 18.13
C GLU A 82 15.33 13.56 17.23
N CYS A 83 14.88 13.66 15.98
CA CYS A 83 14.85 12.52 15.09
C CYS A 83 16.23 12.27 14.45
N PRO A 84 16.82 11.07 14.59
CA PRO A 84 18.15 10.81 14.07
C PRO A 84 18.20 10.94 12.55
N GLU A 85 19.06 11.84 12.06
CA GLU A 85 19.25 12.08 10.63
C GLU A 85 19.76 10.81 9.94
N SER A 86 18.96 10.31 9.01
CA SER A 86 19.22 9.12 8.20
C SER A 86 19.09 9.50 6.72
N PRO A 87 20.15 10.02 6.10
CA PRO A 87 20.07 10.63 4.77
C PRO A 87 19.57 9.64 3.71
N GLY A 88 18.60 10.08 2.91
CA GLY A 88 17.97 9.28 1.86
C GLY A 88 16.84 8.38 2.34
N MET A 89 16.63 8.29 3.65
CA MET A 89 15.53 7.53 4.22
C MET A 89 14.18 8.21 3.98
N LYS A 90 13.15 7.43 3.66
CA LYS A 90 11.79 7.94 3.48
C LYS A 90 10.79 7.03 4.16
N ILE A 91 9.99 7.59 5.05
CA ILE A 91 8.87 6.88 5.68
C ILE A 91 7.61 7.20 4.90
N TYR A 92 6.88 6.16 4.53
CA TYR A 92 5.61 6.24 3.83
C TYR A 92 4.50 5.70 4.73
N GLN A 93 3.35 6.36 4.70
CA GLN A 93 2.14 5.88 5.33
C GLN A 93 1.28 5.14 4.31
N VAL A 94 0.80 3.95 4.68
CA VAL A 94 -0.10 3.12 3.88
C VAL A 94 -1.53 3.31 4.39
N ARG A 95 -2.46 3.52 3.46
CA ARG A 95 -3.89 3.68 3.75
C ARG A 95 -4.70 2.77 2.84
N ALA A 96 -5.58 1.97 3.44
CA ALA A 96 -6.64 1.31 2.70
C ALA A 96 -7.55 2.40 2.08
N LEU A 97 -7.83 2.27 0.79
CA LEU A 97 -8.83 3.10 0.14
C LEU A 97 -10.19 2.48 0.42
N PRO A 98 -11.22 3.29 0.70
CA PRO A 98 -12.56 2.76 0.77
C PRO A 98 -12.88 2.12 -0.58
N THR A 99 -13.12 0.81 -0.60
CA THR A 99 -13.89 0.22 -1.69
C THR A 99 -15.22 0.96 -1.68
N LEU A 100 -15.45 1.80 -2.68
CA LEU A 100 -16.80 2.20 -3.04
C LEU A 100 -17.54 0.88 -3.31
N THR A 101 -18.17 0.34 -2.29
CA THR A 101 -19.28 -0.58 -2.48
C THR A 101 -20.24 0.21 -3.32
N MET A 102 -20.22 -0.09 -4.61
CA MET A 102 -21.25 0.30 -5.54
C MET A 102 -22.49 -0.41 -5.00
N HIS A 103 -23.13 0.19 -4.01
CA HIS A 103 -24.51 -0.06 -3.68
C HIS A 103 -25.23 0.33 -4.98
N ILE A 104 -25.39 -0.65 -5.86
CA ILE A 104 -26.35 -0.58 -6.94
C ILE A 104 -27.65 -0.39 -6.18
N ALA A 105 -28.07 0.87 -6.06
CA ALA A 105 -29.40 1.24 -5.63
C ALA A 105 -30.31 0.55 -6.64
N MET A 106 -30.78 -0.65 -6.29
CA MET A 106 -31.84 -1.29 -7.05
C MET A 106 -32.99 -0.29 -7.03
N PRO A 107 -33.43 0.22 -8.18
CA PRO A 107 -34.56 1.13 -8.19
C PRO A 107 -35.75 0.38 -7.59
N LEU A 108 -36.33 0.97 -6.54
CA LEU A 108 -37.49 0.47 -5.77
C LEU A 108 -38.78 0.27 -6.60
N TRP A 109 -38.69 0.36 -7.93
CA TRP A 109 -39.80 0.51 -8.87
C TRP A 109 -40.16 -0.84 -9.51
N ARG A 110 -39.47 -1.92 -9.12
CA ARG A 110 -39.68 -3.27 -9.66
C ARG A 110 -40.65 -4.12 -8.83
N PHE A 111 -41.37 -3.49 -7.88
CA PHE A 111 -42.29 -4.16 -6.95
C PHE A 111 -43.69 -3.55 -6.88
N ILE A 112 -44.08 -2.69 -7.83
CA ILE A 112 -45.48 -2.25 -8.02
C ILE A 112 -45.83 -2.37 -9.49
#